data_AF-A0A450TKN7-F1
#
_entry.id   AF-A0A450TKN7-F1
#
_cell.length_a   1.000
_cell.length_b   1.000
_cell.length_c   1.000
_cell.angle_alpha   90.00
_cell.angle_beta   90.00
_cell.angle_gamma   90.00
#
_symmetry.space_group_name_H-M   'P 1'
#
loop_
_entity.id
_entity.type
_entity.pdbx_description
1 polymer ?
#
loop_
_entity_poly.entity_id
_entity_poly.type
_entity_poly.pdbx_seq_one_letter_code
_entity_poly.pdbx_strand_id
1 'polypeptide(L)'
;MIRLKIVVITVILLLLACSDYVEDLPGGYYFASESNNEQIIVRKGWRKGEPYIPCNVEDYEADDRFILAIQRVTKNCYWEGVNPMEKLTGSYFFWIIDTRRHGFFGPFQKRGFEAKRIELGVPIYLDLNSSIVR
;
A
#
# COMPACT_ATOMS: atom_id res chain seq x y z
N MET A 1 -6.29 7.10 47.69
CA MET A 1 -5.25 6.54 46.80
C MET A 1 -5.78 5.84 45.54
N ILE A 2 -7.07 5.44 45.47
CA ILE A 2 -7.65 4.78 44.28
C ILE A 2 -7.92 5.77 43.12
N ARG A 3 -8.29 7.03 43.41
CA ARG A 3 -8.58 8.04 42.38
C ARG A 3 -7.39 8.44 41.52
N LEU A 4 -6.16 8.38 42.05
CA LEU A 4 -4.94 8.69 41.29
C LEU A 4 -4.61 7.59 40.27
N LYS A 5 -4.88 6.32 40.60
CA LYS A 5 -4.62 5.18 39.70
C LYS A 5 -5.54 5.20 38.48
N ILE A 6 -6.80 5.63 38.63
CA ILE A 6 -7.75 5.73 37.52
C ILE A 6 -7.32 6.80 36.52
N VAL A 7 -6.89 7.97 37.00
CA VAL A 7 -6.39 9.07 36.14
C VAL A 7 -5.17 8.64 35.31
N VAL A 8 -4.24 7.91 35.91
CA VAL A 8 -3.04 7.41 35.21
C VAL A 8 -3.42 6.41 34.11
N ILE A 9 -4.37 5.51 34.35
CA ILE A 9 -4.83 4.53 33.36
C ILE A 9 -5.54 5.24 32.19
N THR A 10 -6.38 6.25 32.46
CA THR A 10 -7.08 7.00 31.41
C THR A 10 -6.11 7.80 30.54
N VAL A 11 -5.05 8.38 31.11
CA VAL A 11 -4.02 9.11 30.35
C VAL A 11 -3.19 8.17 29.47
N ILE A 12 -2.85 6.97 29.95
CA ILE A 12 -2.10 5.97 29.16
C ILE A 12 -2.92 5.48 27.96
N LEU A 13 -4.23 5.27 28.11
CA LEU A 13 -5.11 4.83 27.01
C LEU A 13 -5.30 5.90 25.93
N LEU A 14 -5.19 7.19 26.27
CA LEU A 14 -5.34 8.29 25.32
C LEU A 14 -4.07 8.53 24.47
N LEU A 15 -2.90 8.08 24.93
CA LEU A 15 -1.63 8.29 24.21
C LEU A 15 -1.35 7.26 23.11
N LEU A 16 -2.18 6.22 22.96
CA LEU A 16 -2.03 5.19 21.93
C LEU A 16 -2.82 5.47 20.63
N ALA A 17 -3.50 6.62 20.53
CA ALA A 17 -4.51 6.85 19.50
C ALA A 17 -3.98 7.49 18.20
N CYS A 18 -2.67 7.61 18.00
CA CYS A 18 -2.09 8.18 16.79
C CYS A 18 -0.93 7.28 16.33
N SER A 19 -1.18 6.42 15.35
CA SER A 19 -0.18 5.48 14.84
C SER A 19 -0.08 5.64 13.34
N ASP A 20 0.77 6.57 12.90
CA ASP A 20 1.32 6.53 11.55
C ASP A 20 2.18 5.26 11.46
N TYR A 21 1.88 4.40 10.49
CA TYR A 21 2.65 3.17 10.27
C TYR A 21 3.51 3.32 9.03
N VAL A 22 4.80 2.99 9.14
CA VAL A 22 5.75 2.99 8.03
C VAL A 22 6.56 1.71 8.08
N GLU A 23 6.66 1.03 6.94
CA GLU A 23 7.43 -0.19 6.78
C GLU A 23 8.37 -0.08 5.59
N ASP A 24 9.64 -0.40 5.83
CA ASP A 24 10.66 -0.42 4.78
C ASP A 24 10.48 -1.62 3.86
N LEU A 25 10.45 -1.36 2.55
CA LEU A 25 10.36 -2.38 1.51
C LEU A 25 11.68 -2.47 0.71
N PRO A 26 11.92 -3.61 0.04
CA PRO A 26 13.09 -3.81 -0.81
C PRO A 26 13.24 -2.73 -1.90
N GLY A 27 14.47 -2.52 -2.36
CA GLY A 27 14.73 -1.53 -3.44
C GLY A 27 14.66 -0.06 -3.03
N GLY A 28 14.60 0.22 -1.73
CA GLY A 28 14.43 1.58 -1.23
C GLY A 28 13.01 2.10 -1.40
N TYR A 29 12.02 1.22 -1.37
CA TYR A 29 10.61 1.58 -1.25
C TYR A 29 10.18 1.55 0.22
N TYR A 30 9.00 2.08 0.51
CA TYR A 30 8.34 1.89 1.79
C TYR A 30 6.83 1.88 1.60
N PHE A 31 6.16 1.15 2.48
CA PHE A 31 4.73 1.25 2.70
C PHE A 31 4.49 2.28 3.80
N ALA A 32 3.51 3.17 3.61
CA ALA A 32 3.06 4.07 4.65
C ALA A 32 1.54 4.06 4.75
N SER A 33 1.04 4.07 5.98
CA SER A 33 -0.36 4.13 6.34
C SER A 33 -0.56 5.27 7.34
N GLU A 34 -0.98 6.43 6.83
CA GLU A 34 -1.24 7.64 7.64
C GLU A 34 -2.68 7.69 8.16
N SER A 35 -3.61 7.08 7.43
CA SER A 35 -5.02 6.95 7.83
C SER A 35 -5.65 5.71 7.21
N ASN A 36 -6.89 5.41 7.58
CA ASN A 36 -7.64 4.26 7.05
C ASN A 36 -7.76 4.24 5.52
N ASN A 37 -7.56 5.37 4.82
CA ASN A 37 -7.64 5.46 3.36
C ASN A 37 -6.36 6.03 2.71
N GLU A 38 -5.25 6.07 3.43
CA GLU A 38 -4.00 6.68 2.95
C GLU A 38 -2.85 5.68 3.10
N GLN A 39 -3.09 4.46 2.61
CA GLN A 39 -2.05 3.45 2.42
C GLN A 39 -1.42 3.58 1.05
N ILE A 40 -0.11 3.82 1.00
CA ILE A 40 0.66 4.05 -0.23
C ILE A 40 1.93 3.20 -0.24
N ILE A 41 2.44 2.92 -1.45
CA ILE A 41 3.80 2.39 -1.62
C ILE A 41 4.56 3.32 -2.56
N VAL A 42 5.66 3.88 -2.05
CA VAL A 42 6.44 4.90 -2.76
C VAL A 42 7.93 4.66 -2.54
N ARG A 43 8.78 5.27 -3.38
CA ARG A 43 10.23 5.21 -3.21
C ARG A 43 10.67 6.17 -2.09
N LYS A 44 11.67 5.80 -1.30
CA LYS A 44 12.31 6.71 -0.34
C LYS A 44 12.85 7.94 -1.05
N GLY A 45 12.46 9.13 -0.57
CA GLY A 45 12.80 10.40 -1.21
C GLY A 45 11.98 10.70 -2.48
N TRP A 46 10.80 10.07 -2.62
CA TRP A 46 9.86 10.30 -3.72
C TRP A 46 9.70 11.79 -4.02
N ARG A 47 9.68 12.12 -5.31
CA ARG A 47 9.46 13.48 -5.80
C ARG A 47 8.18 13.54 -6.62
N LYS A 48 7.57 14.72 -6.63
CA LYS A 48 6.41 15.00 -7.48
C LYS A 48 6.66 14.58 -8.93
N GLY A 49 5.76 13.75 -9.46
CA GLY A 49 5.82 13.21 -10.81
C GLY A 49 6.50 11.83 -10.93
N GLU A 50 7.11 11.31 -9.86
CA GLU A 50 7.63 9.95 -9.84
C GLU A 50 6.48 8.93 -9.67
N PRO A 51 6.61 7.72 -10.24
CA PRO A 51 5.59 6.68 -10.12
C PRO A 51 5.48 6.19 -8.67
N TYR A 52 4.25 5.89 -8.26
CA TYR A 52 3.93 5.36 -6.95
C TYR A 52 2.62 4.59 -6.98
N ILE A 53 2.39 3.73 -5.98
CA ILE A 53 1.12 3.02 -5.81
C ILE A 53 0.24 3.91 -4.93
N PRO A 54 -0.85 4.47 -5.47
CA PRO A 54 -1.67 5.41 -4.72
C PRO A 54 -2.53 4.71 -3.66
N CYS A 55 -3.13 5.53 -2.81
CA CYS A 55 -4.00 5.24 -1.67
C CYS A 55 -4.75 3.89 -1.67
N ASN A 56 -5.05 3.41 -0.46
CA ASN A 56 -5.82 2.19 -0.21
C ASN A 56 -5.15 0.93 -0.78
N VAL A 57 -3.83 0.83 -0.60
CA VAL A 57 -3.13 -0.45 -0.65
C VAL A 57 -3.67 -1.34 0.48
N GLU A 58 -4.44 -2.36 0.13
CA GLU A 58 -5.05 -3.28 1.10
C GLU A 58 -4.15 -4.46 1.44
N ASP A 59 -3.27 -4.85 0.52
CA ASP A 59 -2.34 -5.96 0.68
C ASP A 59 -1.10 -5.77 -0.19
N TYR A 60 0.03 -6.30 0.25
CA TYR A 60 1.24 -6.36 -0.53
C TYR A 60 2.12 -7.54 -0.10
N GLU A 61 2.94 -8.01 -1.02
CA GLU A 61 3.96 -9.03 -0.78
C GLU A 61 5.24 -8.59 -1.46
N ALA A 62 6.39 -8.86 -0.83
CA ALA A 62 7.68 -8.45 -1.37
C ALA A 62 8.77 -9.51 -1.20
N ASP A 63 9.62 -9.63 -2.22
CA ASP A 63 10.92 -10.29 -2.14
C ASP A 63 12.05 -9.27 -2.43
N ASP A 64 13.28 -9.73 -2.56
CA ASP A 64 14.43 -8.86 -2.80
C ASP A 64 14.40 -8.12 -4.16
N ARG A 65 13.54 -8.53 -5.09
CA ARG A 65 13.42 -7.96 -6.44
C ARG A 65 12.05 -7.35 -6.74
N PHE A 66 10.98 -7.90 -6.20
CA PHE A 66 9.62 -7.55 -6.57
C PHE A 66 8.81 -7.10 -5.38
N ILE A 67 7.95 -6.12 -5.63
CA ILE A 67 6.86 -5.74 -4.73
C ILE A 67 5.57 -5.90 -5.52
N LEU A 68 4.65 -6.71 -4.99
CA LEU A 68 3.30 -6.90 -5.50
C LEU A 68 2.34 -6.17 -4.58
N ALA A 69 1.30 -5.54 -5.11
CA ALA A 69 0.30 -4.90 -4.26
C ALA A 69 -1.11 -4.99 -4.85
N ILE A 70 -2.09 -5.04 -3.95
CA ILE A 70 -3.52 -4.87 -4.23
C ILE A 70 -3.93 -3.48 -3.76
N GLN A 71 -4.55 -2.74 -4.66
CA GLN A 71 -5.13 -1.43 -4.37
C GLN A 71 -6.66 -1.49 -4.55
N ARG A 72 -7.41 -0.99 -3.58
CA ARG A 72 -8.85 -0.74 -3.74
C ARG A 72 -9.10 0.74 -3.96
N VAL A 73 -9.67 1.11 -5.10
CA VAL A 73 -9.90 2.53 -5.42
C VAL A 73 -10.96 3.12 -4.48
N THR A 74 -10.64 4.26 -3.88
CA THR A 74 -11.58 5.06 -3.09
C THR A 74 -11.73 6.46 -3.66
N LYS A 75 -12.79 7.15 -3.26
CA LYS A 75 -13.00 8.57 -3.64
C LYS A 75 -12.02 9.50 -2.94
N ASN A 76 -11.50 9.10 -1.78
CA ASN A 76 -10.78 9.95 -0.85
C ASN A 76 -9.28 9.68 -0.92
N CYS A 77 -8.70 9.78 -2.12
CA CYS A 77 -7.25 9.76 -2.28
C CYS A 77 -6.75 11.18 -2.45
N TYR A 78 -6.11 11.73 -1.42
CA TYR A 78 -5.63 13.11 -1.40
C TYR A 78 -4.17 13.26 -1.88
N TRP A 79 -3.58 12.19 -2.42
CA TRP A 79 -2.23 12.19 -2.97
C TRP A 79 -2.16 12.83 -4.36
N GLU A 80 -1.08 13.58 -4.60
CA GLU A 80 -0.95 14.44 -5.78
C GLU A 80 -1.11 13.69 -7.10
N GLY A 81 -1.84 14.29 -8.04
CA GLY A 81 -1.99 13.80 -9.41
C GLY A 81 -3.01 12.66 -9.57
N VAL A 82 -3.63 12.19 -8.49
CA VAL A 82 -4.74 11.24 -8.56
C VAL A 82 -6.02 12.04 -8.75
N ASN A 83 -6.54 12.04 -9.97
CA ASN A 83 -7.95 12.43 -10.15
C ASN A 83 -8.78 11.31 -9.52
N PRO A 84 -9.69 11.59 -8.58
CA PRO A 84 -10.53 10.56 -7.99
C PRO A 84 -11.24 9.85 -9.15
N MET A 85 -10.87 8.59 -9.37
CA MET A 85 -11.48 7.75 -10.38
C MET A 85 -12.87 7.37 -9.88
N GLU A 86 -13.77 8.34 -9.79
CA GLU A 86 -15.02 8.21 -9.04
C GLU A 86 -15.85 7.04 -9.58
N LYS A 87 -15.81 6.83 -10.90
CA LYS A 87 -16.46 5.72 -11.62
C LYS A 87 -15.88 4.34 -11.30
N LEU A 88 -14.67 4.27 -10.75
CA LEU A 88 -13.96 3.04 -10.43
C LEU A 88 -13.87 2.78 -8.93
N THR A 89 -14.47 3.64 -8.10
CA THR A 89 -14.55 3.44 -6.64
C THR A 89 -15.04 2.03 -6.31
N GLY A 90 -14.32 1.33 -5.44
CA GLY A 90 -14.59 -0.05 -5.04
C GLY A 90 -13.95 -1.10 -5.96
N SER A 91 -13.36 -0.71 -7.09
CA SER A 91 -12.61 -1.61 -7.96
C SER A 91 -11.25 -1.94 -7.37
N TYR A 92 -10.76 -3.15 -7.66
CA TYR A 92 -9.43 -3.60 -7.30
C TYR A 92 -8.48 -3.52 -8.48
N PHE A 93 -7.29 -2.99 -8.22
CA PHE A 93 -6.17 -2.97 -9.15
C PHE A 93 -4.93 -3.60 -8.53
N PHE A 94 -4.11 -4.17 -9.39
CA PHE A 94 -2.90 -4.88 -9.01
C PHE A 94 -1.68 -4.18 -9.60
N TRP A 95 -0.60 -4.18 -8.85
CA TRP A 95 0.64 -3.49 -9.18
C TRP A 95 1.84 -4.43 -9.03
N ILE A 96 2.86 -4.21 -9.86
CA ILE A 96 4.15 -4.89 -9.78
C ILE A 96 5.26 -3.82 -9.85
N ILE A 97 6.17 -3.83 -8.88
CA ILE A 97 7.40 -3.04 -8.92
C ILE A 97 8.57 -4.01 -9.09
N ASP A 98 9.41 -3.82 -10.11
CA ASP A 98 10.71 -4.50 -10.26
C ASP A 98 11.80 -3.55 -9.73
N THR A 99 12.24 -3.79 -8.50
CA THR A 99 13.15 -2.91 -7.76
C THR A 99 14.55 -2.86 -8.38
N ARG A 100 14.97 -3.93 -9.07
CA ARG A 100 16.29 -4.02 -9.70
C ARG A 100 16.34 -3.33 -11.06
N ARG A 101 15.22 -3.31 -11.79
CA ARG A 101 15.12 -2.65 -13.11
C ARG A 101 14.45 -1.28 -13.05
N HIS A 102 14.06 -0.82 -11.85
CA HIS A 102 13.23 0.37 -11.65
C HIS A 102 11.95 0.34 -12.49
N GLY A 103 11.38 -0.85 -12.67
CA GLY A 103 10.15 -1.07 -13.44
C GLY A 103 8.93 -0.84 -12.56
N PHE A 104 7.93 -0.14 -13.08
CA PHE A 104 6.69 0.13 -12.37
C PHE A 104 5.51 -0.21 -13.29
N PHE A 105 4.76 -1.24 -12.94
CA PHE A 105 3.76 -1.84 -13.83
C PHE A 105 2.39 -1.87 -13.16
N GLY A 106 1.43 -1.20 -13.79
CA GLY A 106 0.05 -1.13 -13.35
C GLY A 106 -0.59 0.23 -13.68
N PRO A 107 -1.83 0.47 -13.25
CA PRO A 107 -2.69 -0.48 -12.55
C PRO A 107 -3.21 -1.58 -13.50
N PHE A 108 -3.26 -2.83 -13.05
CA PHE A 108 -3.82 -3.94 -13.81
C PHE A 108 -5.12 -4.48 -13.21
N GLN A 109 -5.99 -5.03 -14.06
CA GLN A 109 -6.98 -6.01 -13.61
C GLN A 109 -6.31 -7.37 -13.39
N LYS A 110 -6.93 -8.25 -12.60
CA LYS A 110 -6.37 -9.56 -12.22
C LYS A 110 -5.73 -10.33 -13.39
N ARG A 111 -6.44 -10.49 -14.51
CA ARG A 111 -5.91 -11.21 -15.68
C ARG A 111 -4.66 -10.57 -16.28
N GLY A 112 -4.61 -9.23 -16.35
CA GLY A 112 -3.45 -8.50 -16.86
C GLY A 112 -2.26 -8.59 -15.91
N PHE A 113 -2.52 -8.57 -14.60
CA PHE A 113 -1.52 -8.78 -13.57
C PHE A 113 -0.87 -10.15 -13.67
N GLU A 114 -1.65 -11.24 -13.75
CA GLU A 114 -1.10 -12.59 -13.87
C GLU A 114 -0.25 -12.76 -15.14
N ALA A 115 -0.72 -12.22 -16.27
CA ALA A 115 0.05 -12.23 -17.51
C ALA A 115 1.38 -11.49 -17.36
N LYS A 116 1.37 -10.31 -16.73
CA LYS A 116 2.58 -9.51 -16.51
C LYS A 116 3.52 -10.16 -15.49
N ARG A 117 2.98 -10.82 -14.47
CA ARG A 117 3.70 -11.56 -13.45
C ARG A 117 4.51 -12.72 -14.07
N ILE A 118 3.89 -13.47 -14.98
CA ILE A 118 4.55 -14.51 -15.78
C ILE A 118 5.62 -13.90 -16.70
N GLU A 119 5.30 -12.82 -17.42
CA GLU A 119 6.24 -12.15 -18.33
C GLU A 119 7.52 -11.69 -17.63
N LEU A 120 7.39 -11.14 -16.42
CA LEU A 120 8.52 -10.61 -15.64
C LEU A 120 9.32 -11.70 -14.90
N GLY A 121 8.79 -12.93 -14.85
CA GLY A 121 9.38 -14.03 -14.09
C GLY A 121 9.30 -13.80 -12.59
N VAL A 122 8.18 -13.25 -12.09
CA VAL A 122 7.94 -13.11 -10.65
C VAL A 122 7.79 -14.51 -10.05
N PRO A 123 8.43 -14.82 -8.90
CA PRO A 123 8.34 -16.14 -8.31
C PRO A 123 6.91 -16.53 -7.92
N ILE A 124 6.59 -17.82 -8.06
CA ILE A 124 5.25 -18.36 -7.75
C ILE A 124 4.95 -18.25 -6.25
N TYR A 125 5.97 -18.37 -5.39
CA TYR A 125 5.79 -18.26 -3.94
C TYR A 125 5.42 -16.84 -3.47
N LEU A 126 5.72 -15.82 -4.29
CA LEU A 126 5.41 -14.44 -3.97
C LEU A 126 3.98 -14.13 -4.44
N ASP A 127 3.00 -14.46 -3.60
CA ASP A 127 1.59 -14.46 -3.98
C ASP A 127 0.74 -13.61 -3.02
N LEU A 128 -0.11 -12.75 -3.59
CA LEU A 128 -0.98 -11.88 -2.81
C LEU A 128 -2.15 -12.65 -2.21
N ASN A 129 -2.66 -12.21 -1.07
CA ASN A 129 -3.80 -12.85 -0.44
C ASN A 129 -5.10 -12.56 -1.21
N SER A 130 -5.40 -13.42 -2.18
CA SER A 130 -6.56 -13.27 -3.06
C SER A 130 -7.93 -13.35 -2.37
N SER A 131 -7.99 -13.69 -1.07
CA SER A 131 -9.25 -13.70 -0.31
C SER A 131 -9.86 -12.31 -0.12
N ILE A 132 -9.08 -11.25 -0.34
CA ILE A 132 -9.47 -9.84 -0.22
C ILE A 132 -10.36 -9.40 -1.39
N VAL A 133 -10.19 -10.02 -2.57
CA VAL A 133 -10.96 -9.71 -3.77
C VAL A 133 -12.14 -10.68 -3.88
N ARG A 134 -13.20 -10.44 -3.08
CA ARG A 134 -14.48 -11.16 -3.15
C ARG A 134 -15.63 -10.25 -3.55
#